data_AF-V5HQS6-F1
#
_entry.id   AF-V5HQS6-F1
#
_cell.length_a   1.000
_cell.length_b   1.000
_cell.length_c   1.000
_cell.angle_alpha   90.00
_cell.angle_beta   90.00
_cell.angle_gamma   90.00
#
_symmetry.space_group_name_H-M   'P 1'
#
loop_
_entity.id
_entity.type
_entity.pdbx_description
1 polymer ?
#
loop_
_entity_poly.entity_id
_entity_poly.type
_entity_poly.pdbx_seq_one_letter_code
_entity_poly.pdbx_strand_id
1 'polypeptide(L)'
;YEYFTQGLLFGTQLLVYSSLAEDSSRLCMITYYPNEEPGPDGRLHILTTFTQEKKFIVQTYTPYTVNGYDTKYATEARIFRKGVFYETRVIFTDGRRCTILRTKGYHNGWFPPHSSRPNQGSPLTIVEPLGC
;
A
#
# COMPACT_ATOMS: atom_id res chain seq x y z
N TYR A 1 -9.70 2.00 -12.66
CA TYR A 1 -9.24 2.96 -11.63
C TYR A 1 -8.29 2.25 -10.65
N GLU A 2 -7.25 1.56 -11.15
CA GLU A 2 -6.39 0.64 -10.35
C GLU A 2 -4.89 0.75 -10.73
N TYR A 3 -4.44 1.90 -11.24
CA TYR A 3 -3.03 2.12 -11.58
C TYR A 3 -2.29 2.63 -10.33
N PHE A 4 -1.40 1.80 -9.75
CA PHE A 4 -0.85 2.04 -8.41
C PHE A 4 -0.14 3.39 -8.28
N THR A 5 0.65 3.76 -9.28
CA THR A 5 1.41 5.01 -9.34
C THR A 5 0.51 6.26 -9.34
N GLN A 6 -0.67 6.22 -9.96
CA GLN A 6 -1.62 7.34 -9.92
C GLN A 6 -2.18 7.59 -8.52
N GLY A 7 -2.33 6.53 -7.72
CA GLY A 7 -2.74 6.66 -6.31
C GLY A 7 -1.68 7.32 -5.42
N LEU A 8 -0.40 7.27 -5.81
CA LEU A 8 0.71 7.83 -5.03
C LEU A 8 1.32 9.13 -5.58
N LEU A 9 0.97 9.53 -6.81
CA LEU A 9 1.58 10.68 -7.51
C LEU A 9 1.33 12.06 -6.86
N PHE A 10 0.39 12.17 -5.90
CA PHE A 10 -0.02 13.42 -5.29
C PHE A 10 0.63 13.67 -3.91
N GLY A 11 1.74 12.98 -3.64
CA GLY A 11 2.62 13.25 -2.50
C GLY A 11 2.33 12.41 -1.26
N THR A 12 2.64 12.99 -0.10
CA THR A 12 2.66 12.32 1.20
C THR A 12 1.28 11.91 1.68
N GLN A 13 1.05 10.60 1.83
CA GLN A 13 -0.20 9.98 2.22
C GLN A 13 -0.13 9.38 3.63
N LEU A 14 -1.04 9.79 4.52
CA LEU A 14 -1.20 9.27 5.88
C LEU A 14 -2.20 8.12 5.92
N LEU A 15 -2.00 7.17 6.84
CA LEU A 15 -3.03 6.17 7.17
C LEU A 15 -4.14 6.78 8.03
N VAL A 16 -5.30 6.99 7.44
CA VAL A 16 -6.51 7.43 8.15
C VAL A 16 -7.25 6.22 8.74
N TYR A 17 -7.37 5.12 7.99
CA TYR A 17 -8.05 3.91 8.45
C TYR A 17 -7.34 2.62 8.00
N SER A 18 -7.17 1.67 8.92
CA SER A 18 -6.83 0.27 8.61
C SER A 18 -7.91 -0.63 9.18
N SER A 19 -8.41 -1.59 8.40
CA SER A 19 -9.33 -2.59 8.92
C SER A 19 -8.63 -3.75 9.65
N LEU A 20 -7.29 -3.80 9.69
CA LEU A 20 -6.57 -4.76 10.53
C LEU A 20 -6.59 -4.29 11.99
N ALA A 21 -7.23 -5.06 12.86
CA ALA A 21 -7.40 -4.72 14.28
C ALA A 21 -6.06 -4.62 15.05
N GLU A 22 -5.12 -5.55 14.78
CA GLU A 22 -3.81 -5.61 15.44
C GLU A 22 -2.67 -5.43 14.43
N ASP A 23 -2.41 -4.20 13.98
CA ASP A 23 -1.27 -3.92 13.09
C ASP A 23 -0.01 -3.51 13.89
N SER A 24 0.75 -4.52 14.34
CA SER A 24 2.07 -4.34 14.96
C SER A 24 3.10 -3.56 14.11
N SER A 25 2.83 -3.39 12.81
CA SER A 25 3.65 -2.62 11.87
C SER A 25 2.79 -1.59 11.12
N ARG A 26 1.87 -0.95 11.83
CA ARG A 26 0.94 0.05 11.29
C ARG A 26 1.69 1.04 10.42
N LEU A 27 1.28 1.10 9.15
CA LEU A 27 1.68 2.16 8.24
C LEU A 27 1.21 3.49 8.84
N CYS A 28 2.12 4.43 9.08
CA CYS A 28 1.76 5.77 9.50
C CYS A 28 1.64 6.69 8.28
N MET A 29 2.64 6.61 7.39
CA MET A 29 2.78 7.52 6.26
C MET A 29 3.53 6.83 5.11
N ILE A 30 3.15 7.12 3.88
CA ILE A 30 3.83 6.72 2.65
C ILE A 30 4.02 7.94 1.75
N THR A 31 5.26 8.21 1.34
CA THR A 31 5.59 9.26 0.37
C THR A 31 6.22 8.61 -0.85
N TYR A 32 5.80 9.00 -2.04
CA TYR A 32 6.33 8.51 -3.30
C TYR A 32 7.17 9.57 -3.99
N TYR A 33 8.41 9.21 -4.33
CA TYR A 33 9.37 10.05 -5.02
C TYR A 33 9.70 9.40 -6.38
N PRO A 34 8.98 9.76 -7.47
CA PRO A 34 9.12 9.10 -8.77
C PRO A 34 10.51 9.25 -9.41
N ASN A 35 11.23 10.31 -9.06
CA ASN A 35 12.51 10.68 -9.67
C ASN A 35 13.72 10.36 -8.77
N GLU A 36 13.56 9.58 -7.70
CA GLU A 36 14.66 9.28 -6.77
C GLU A 36 15.39 7.98 -7.15
N GLU A 37 16.67 8.12 -7.50
CA GLU A 37 17.55 7.01 -7.88
C GLU A 37 17.67 5.91 -6.81
N PRO A 38 17.94 4.64 -7.18
CA PRO A 38 18.29 4.15 -8.53
C PRO A 38 17.14 3.40 -9.23
N GLY A 39 15.89 3.56 -8.78
CA GLY A 39 14.74 2.85 -9.37
C GLY A 39 14.24 3.53 -10.66
N PRO A 40 13.87 2.78 -11.72
CA PRO A 40 13.23 3.36 -12.91
C PRO A 40 11.85 3.95 -12.58
N ASP A 41 11.17 3.39 -11.57
CA ASP A 41 9.92 3.91 -11.00
C ASP A 41 10.16 4.75 -9.72
N GLY A 42 11.40 5.07 -9.35
CA GLY A 42 11.72 5.82 -8.13
C GLY A 42 11.58 5.03 -6.82
N ARG A 43 11.16 5.72 -5.74
CA ARG A 43 11.19 5.20 -4.35
C ARG A 43 9.93 5.51 -3.53
N LEU A 44 9.71 4.68 -2.52
CA LEU A 44 8.75 4.89 -1.43
C LEU A 44 9.49 5.14 -0.12
N HIS A 45 9.14 6.22 0.58
CA HIS A 45 9.57 6.52 1.95
C HIS A 45 8.41 6.19 2.89
N ILE A 46 8.63 5.25 3.80
CA ILE A 46 7.55 4.62 4.57
C ILE A 46 7.81 4.81 6.07
N LEU A 47 6.93 5.54 6.74
CA LEU A 47 6.92 5.66 8.19
C LEU A 47 5.98 4.60 8.77
N THR A 48 6.43 3.83 9.76
CA THR A 48 5.62 2.77 10.40
C THR A 48 5.85 2.74 11.91
N THR A 49 4.98 2.06 12.66
CA THR A 49 5.19 1.79 14.09
C THR A 49 6.19 0.66 14.39
N PHE A 50 6.74 -0.01 13.36
CA PHE A 50 7.61 -1.17 13.54
C PHE A 50 9.01 -0.78 14.05
N THR A 51 9.50 0.40 13.66
CA THR A 51 10.79 0.94 14.10
C THR A 51 10.58 1.93 15.24
N GLN A 52 11.29 1.76 16.36
CA GLN A 52 11.33 2.77 17.43
C GLN A 52 12.05 4.05 16.98
N GLU A 53 12.92 3.94 15.97
CA GLU A 53 13.51 5.10 15.29
C GLU A 53 12.46 5.82 14.43
N LYS A 54 12.34 7.14 14.61
CA LYS A 54 11.49 8.03 13.79
C LYS A 54 12.10 8.32 12.42
N LYS A 55 12.49 7.28 11.69
CA LYS A 55 13.09 7.35 10.35
C LYS A 55 12.16 6.71 9.32
N PHE A 56 12.29 7.12 8.07
CA PHE A 56 11.64 6.45 6.96
C PHE A 56 12.37 5.15 6.61
N ILE A 57 11.60 4.09 6.41
CA ILE A 57 12.04 2.92 5.67
C ILE A 57 11.98 3.32 4.19
N VAL A 58 13.14 3.54 3.58
CA VAL A 58 13.25 3.87 2.15
C VAL A 58 13.40 2.57 1.37
N GLN A 59 12.52 2.35 0.40
CA GLN A 59 12.59 1.21 -0.52
C GLN A 59 12.44 1.68 -1.97
N THR A 60 13.08 0.96 -2.90
CA THR A 60 12.77 1.10 -4.33
C THR A 60 11.30 0.76 -4.57
N TYR A 61 10.60 1.59 -5.35
CA TYR A 61 9.27 1.25 -5.82
C TYR A 61 9.41 0.19 -6.92
N THR A 62 8.71 -0.93 -6.76
CA THR A 62 8.79 -2.08 -7.67
C THR A 62 7.38 -2.57 -7.99
N PRO A 63 6.67 -1.83 -8.86
CA PRO A 63 5.33 -2.19 -9.29
C PRO A 63 5.38 -3.32 -10.34
N TYR A 64 4.32 -4.10 -10.44
CA TYR A 64 4.20 -5.20 -11.39
C TYR A 64 2.74 -5.41 -11.83
N THR A 65 2.60 -6.10 -12.96
CA THR A 65 1.30 -6.47 -13.54
C THR A 65 0.87 -7.83 -13.04
N VAL A 66 -0.40 -7.96 -12.65
CA VAL A 66 -1.02 -9.24 -12.30
C VAL A 66 -1.65 -9.89 -13.54
N ASN A 67 -1.46 -11.19 -13.72
CA ASN A 67 -2.09 -11.95 -14.82
C ASN A 67 -3.62 -11.77 -14.81
N GLY A 68 -4.20 -11.48 -15.98
CA GLY A 68 -5.64 -11.21 -16.15
C GLY A 68 -6.05 -9.74 -15.98
N TYR A 69 -5.10 -8.82 -15.76
CA TYR A 69 -5.34 -7.37 -15.69
C TYR A 69 -4.67 -6.66 -16.87
N ASP A 70 -5.12 -5.43 -17.16
CA ASP A 70 -4.56 -4.58 -18.22
C ASP A 70 -3.06 -4.32 -17.97
N THR A 71 -2.22 -4.77 -18.90
CA THR A 71 -0.76 -4.72 -18.78
C THR A 71 -0.19 -3.30 -18.82
N LYS A 72 -0.96 -2.33 -19.32
CA LYS A 72 -0.54 -0.94 -19.50
C LYS A 72 -0.47 -0.15 -18.18
N TYR A 73 -1.20 -0.56 -17.15
CA TYR A 73 -1.21 0.08 -15.81
C TYR A 73 -0.71 -0.97 -14.79
N ALA A 74 0.44 -0.73 -14.14
CA ALA A 74 0.92 -1.63 -13.10
C ALA A 74 -0.03 -1.64 -11.89
N THR A 75 -0.45 -2.83 -11.49
CA THR A 75 -1.64 -3.06 -10.64
C THR A 75 -1.29 -3.36 -9.18
N GLU A 76 -0.11 -3.93 -8.92
CA GLU A 76 0.35 -4.22 -7.56
C GLU A 76 1.79 -3.76 -7.35
N ALA A 77 2.18 -3.55 -6.10
CA ALA A 77 3.54 -3.27 -5.69
C ALA A 77 3.85 -3.90 -4.33
N ARG A 78 5.14 -4.13 -4.06
CA ARG A 78 5.62 -4.68 -2.78
C ARG A 78 5.86 -3.57 -1.77
N ILE A 79 5.18 -3.62 -0.62
CA ILE A 79 5.36 -2.70 0.51
C ILE A 79 6.04 -3.45 1.67
N PHE A 80 7.14 -2.91 2.19
CA PHE A 80 7.78 -3.43 3.39
C PHE A 80 6.96 -3.12 4.66
N ARG A 81 6.60 -4.16 5.42
CA ARG A 81 5.99 -4.07 6.76
C ARG A 81 6.48 -5.23 7.62
N LYS A 82 6.66 -5.03 8.93
CA LYS A 82 7.02 -6.07 9.90
C LYS A 82 8.24 -6.94 9.53
N GLY A 83 9.23 -6.37 8.83
CA GLY A 83 10.41 -7.11 8.36
C GLY A 83 10.25 -7.84 7.02
N VAL A 84 9.09 -7.79 6.37
CA VAL A 84 8.74 -8.59 5.18
C VAL A 84 8.08 -7.71 4.10
N PHE A 85 8.25 -8.06 2.82
CA PHE A 85 7.52 -7.41 1.73
C PHE A 85 6.15 -8.06 1.52
N TYR A 86 5.09 -7.25 1.57
CA TYR A 86 3.72 -7.67 1.29
C TYR A 86 3.21 -7.11 -0.03
N GLU A 87 2.55 -7.95 -0.82
CA GLU A 87 1.89 -7.57 -2.07
C GLU A 87 0.67 -6.68 -1.78
N THR A 88 0.69 -5.44 -2.29
CA THR A 88 -0.37 -4.46 -2.10
C THR A 88 -0.91 -3.97 -3.43
N ARG A 89 -2.23 -3.74 -3.51
CA ARG A 89 -2.96 -3.22 -4.66
C ARG A 89 -3.63 -1.90 -4.34
N VAL A 90 -3.67 -0.95 -5.28
CA VAL A 90 -4.64 0.16 -5.25
C VAL A 90 -5.97 -0.37 -5.80
N ILE A 91 -6.98 -0.56 -4.94
CA ILE A 91 -8.32 -1.00 -5.36
C ILE A 91 -9.27 0.17 -5.68
N PHE A 92 -8.93 1.36 -5.22
CA PHE A 92 -9.57 2.61 -5.59
C PHE A 92 -8.58 3.75 -5.41
N THR A 93 -8.61 4.72 -6.32
CA THR A 93 -8.08 6.06 -6.06
C THR A 93 -8.88 7.09 -6.85
N ASP A 94 -9.11 8.27 -6.26
CA ASP A 94 -9.58 9.45 -6.99
C ASP A 94 -8.42 10.18 -7.72
N GLY A 95 -7.18 9.74 -7.48
CA GLY A 95 -5.97 10.37 -7.99
C GLY A 95 -5.74 11.78 -7.45
N ARG A 96 -6.26 12.14 -6.27
CA ARG A 96 -6.07 13.48 -5.64
C ARG A 96 -6.10 13.49 -4.11
N ARG A 97 -7.02 12.76 -3.48
CA ARG A 97 -7.38 12.88 -2.05
C ARG A 97 -7.55 11.56 -1.32
N CYS A 98 -7.79 10.45 -2.00
CA CYS A 98 -8.00 9.17 -1.34
C CYS A 98 -7.49 8.01 -2.19
N THR A 99 -6.71 7.13 -1.57
CA THR A 99 -6.26 5.88 -2.17
C THR A 99 -6.55 4.73 -1.19
N ILE A 100 -7.33 3.76 -1.64
CA ILE A 100 -7.65 2.56 -0.87
C ILE A 100 -6.69 1.45 -1.32
N LEU A 101 -5.77 1.11 -0.43
CA LEU A 101 -4.81 0.04 -0.58
C LEU A 101 -5.38 -1.26 0.00
N ARG A 102 -5.14 -2.39 -0.66
CA ARG A 102 -5.44 -3.74 -0.15
C ARG A 102 -4.18 -4.58 -0.15
N THR A 103 -3.78 -5.07 1.02
CA THR A 103 -2.54 -5.85 1.19
C THR A 103 -2.88 -7.33 1.36
N LYS A 104 -2.34 -8.19 0.49
CA LYS A 104 -2.48 -9.65 0.60
C LYS A 104 -1.71 -10.17 1.82
N GLY A 105 -2.10 -11.31 2.38
CA GLY A 105 -1.39 -11.95 3.50
C GLY A 105 -1.59 -11.27 4.86
N TYR A 106 -1.92 -9.98 4.88
CA TYR A 106 -2.70 -9.39 5.96
C TYR A 106 -4.09 -10.06 5.99
N HIS A 107 -4.57 -10.43 7.18
CA HIS A 107 -5.87 -11.05 7.41
C HIS A 107 -6.47 -10.54 8.72
N ASN A 108 -7.78 -10.33 8.75
CA ASN A 108 -8.49 -10.21 10.02
C ASN A 108 -8.80 -11.62 10.54
N GLY A 109 -8.40 -11.95 11.77
CA GLY A 109 -8.74 -13.21 12.44
C GLY A 109 -10.23 -13.34 12.84
N TRP A 110 -11.12 -12.70 12.09
CA TRP A 110 -12.52 -12.44 12.46
C TRP A 110 -13.52 -12.81 11.35
N PHE A 111 -13.16 -13.77 10.48
CA PHE A 111 -14.09 -14.43 9.57
C PHE A 111 -13.89 -15.96 9.64
N PRO A 112 -14.97 -16.75 9.87
CA PRO A 112 -14.86 -18.21 9.97
C PRO A 112 -14.60 -18.87 8.59
N PRO A 113 -14.00 -20.07 8.55
CA PRO A 113 -13.44 -20.66 7.33
C PRO A 113 -14.46 -21.17 6.29
N HIS A 114 -15.77 -21.11 6.57
CA HIS A 114 -16.82 -21.59 5.67
C HIS A 114 -17.45 -20.46 4.84
N SER A 115 -16.65 -19.83 3.97
CA SER A 115 -17.13 -18.87 2.97
C SER A 115 -16.50 -19.16 1.60
N SER A 116 -17.30 -19.72 0.68
CA SER A 116 -16.89 -20.03 -0.70
C SER A 116 -16.84 -18.79 -1.62
N ARG A 117 -16.34 -17.67 -1.09
CA ARG A 117 -16.12 -16.41 -1.83
C ARG A 117 -14.62 -16.19 -2.07
N PRO A 118 -14.20 -15.73 -3.26
CA PRO A 118 -12.77 -15.58 -3.58
C PRO A 118 -12.12 -14.48 -2.71
N ASN A 119 -11.24 -14.91 -1.78
CA ASN A 119 -10.29 -14.11 -0.99
C ASN A 119 -10.72 -12.67 -0.65
N GLN A 120 -11.87 -12.53 0.02
CA GLN A 120 -12.34 -11.21 0.51
C GLN A 120 -11.65 -10.77 1.82
N GLY A 121 -10.89 -11.65 2.49
CA GLY A 121 -10.34 -11.44 3.84
C GLY A 121 -9.13 -10.51 3.98
N SER A 122 -8.54 -10.02 2.89
CA SER A 122 -7.42 -9.06 2.96
C SER A 122 -7.91 -7.65 3.32
N PRO A 123 -7.41 -7.06 4.43
CA PRO A 123 -7.92 -5.82 4.99
C PRO A 123 -7.56 -4.60 4.14
N LEU A 124 -8.31 -3.53 4.38
CA LEU A 124 -8.20 -2.26 3.67
C LEU A 124 -7.33 -1.29 4.48
N THR A 125 -6.45 -0.60 3.78
CA THR A 125 -5.58 0.48 4.25
C THR A 125 -6.00 1.73 3.46
N ILE A 126 -6.85 2.58 4.04
CA ILE A 126 -7.26 3.85 3.42
C ILE A 126 -6.24 4.91 3.78
N VAL A 127 -5.60 5.48 2.76
CA VAL A 127 -4.67 6.59 2.90
C VAL A 127 -5.18 7.84 2.20
N GLU A 128 -4.93 8.99 2.82
CA GLU A 128 -5.33 10.33 2.35
C GLU A 128 -4.10 11.25 2.45
N PRO A 129 -3.93 12.26 1.57
CA PRO A 129 -2.77 13.12 1.61
C PRO A 129 -2.77 14.01 2.85
N LEU A 130 -1.58 14.36 3.32
CA LEU A 130 -1.44 15.51 4.23
C LEU A 130 -1.98 16.76 3.53
N GLY A 131 -2.90 17.45 4.19
CA GLY A 131 -3.42 18.73 3.71
C GLY A 131 -2.31 19.79 3.63
N CYS A 132 -2.42 20.65 2.61
CA CYS A 132 -1.52 21.78 2.37
C CYS A 132 -1.61 22.85 3.46
#